data_AF-A0A497EYA2-F1
#
_entry.id   AF-A0A497EYA2-F1
#
_cell.length_a   1.000
_cell.length_b   1.000
_cell.length_c   1.000
_cell.angle_alpha   90.00
_cell.angle_beta   90.00
_cell.angle_gamma   90.00
#
_symmetry.space_group_name_H-M   'P 1'
#
loop_
_entity.id
_entity.type
_entity.pdbx_description
1 polymer ?
#
loop_
_entity_poly.entity_id
_entity_poly.type
_entity_poly.pdbx_seq_one_letter_code
_entity_poly.pdbx_strand_id
1 'polypeptide(L)'
;MKIRYEYLPLIISIVTALASTIFAFIVENPIMLIFLIEVASTSALFFLFLSILPSLQPEKVDMETVFTCGLAKPPYLDSSELYQFKFPIVEEAEEDE
;
A
#
# COMPACT_ATOMS: atom_id res chain seq x y z
N MET A 1 -27.45 -0.37 2.21
CA MET A 1 -26.02 -0.48 2.56
C MET A 1 -25.20 -0.04 1.35
N LYS A 2 -24.57 1.15 1.38
CA LYS A 2 -23.71 1.61 0.28
C LYS A 2 -22.36 0.91 0.43
N ILE A 3 -22.08 -0.06 -0.44
CA ILE A 3 -20.78 -0.73 -0.45
C ILE A 3 -19.76 0.28 -1.01
N ARG A 4 -18.71 0.57 -0.25
CA ARG A 4 -17.58 1.37 -0.74
C ARG A 4 -16.73 0.47 -1.64
N TYR A 5 -16.92 0.61 -2.95
CA TYR A 5 -16.22 -0.19 -3.97
C TYR A 5 -14.68 -0.03 -3.94
N GLU A 6 -14.17 1.01 -3.28
CA GLU A 6 -12.74 1.25 -3.04
C GLU A 6 -12.04 0.09 -2.32
N TYR A 7 -12.73 -0.60 -1.41
CA TYR A 7 -12.16 -1.71 -0.62
C TYR A 7 -12.44 -3.09 -1.23
N LEU A 8 -13.15 -3.14 -2.36
CA LEU A 8 -13.50 -4.37 -3.03
C LEU A 8 -12.28 -5.26 -3.34
N PRO A 9 -11.15 -4.77 -3.90
CA PRO A 9 -10.00 -5.63 -4.16
C PRO A 9 -9.38 -6.23 -2.89
N LEU A 10 -9.38 -5.46 -1.79
CA LEU A 10 -8.84 -5.88 -0.49
C LEU A 10 -9.74 -6.95 0.15
N ILE A 11 -11.06 -6.80 0.04
CA ILE A 11 -12.03 -7.81 0.50
C ILE A 11 -11.87 -9.10 -0.31
N ILE A 12 -11.75 -9.00 -1.63
CA ILE A 12 -11.54 -10.18 -2.48
C ILE A 12 -10.28 -10.92 -2.06
N SER A 13 -9.16 -10.23 -1.88
CA SER A 13 -7.89 -10.89 -1.51
C SER A 13 -7.96 -11.61 -0.16
N ILE A 14 -8.68 -11.05 0.81
CA ILE A 14 -8.88 -11.70 2.12
C ILE A 14 -9.74 -12.95 1.96
N VAL A 15 -10.85 -12.85 1.22
CA VAL A 15 -11.78 -13.97 1.01
C VAL A 15 -11.10 -15.09 0.23
N THR A 16 -10.31 -14.79 -0.80
CA THR A 16 -9.58 -15.80 -1.56
C THR A 16 -8.50 -16.47 -0.74
N ALA A 17 -7.75 -15.72 0.09
CA ALA A 17 -6.76 -16.29 1.00
C ALA A 17 -7.39 -17.21 2.05
N LEU A 18 -8.51 -16.81 2.66
CA LEU A 18 -9.23 -17.62 3.65
C LEU A 18 -9.85 -18.86 3.01
N ALA A 19 -10.51 -18.72 1.86
CA ALA A 19 -11.12 -19.85 1.17
C ALA A 19 -10.05 -20.87 0.76
N SER A 20 -8.96 -20.43 0.13
CA SER A 20 -7.89 -21.32 -0.33
C SER A 20 -7.21 -22.08 0.82
N THR A 21 -6.96 -21.40 1.95
CA THR A 21 -6.40 -22.05 3.15
C THR A 21 -7.37 -23.06 3.77
N ILE A 22 -8.66 -22.76 3.88
CA ILE A 22 -9.67 -23.71 4.38
C ILE A 22 -9.75 -24.94 3.48
N PHE A 23 -9.83 -24.75 2.16
CA PHE A 23 -9.89 -25.86 1.20
C PHE A 23 -8.62 -26.71 1.21
N ALA A 24 -7.46 -26.13 1.49
CA ALA A 24 -6.19 -26.86 1.54
C ALA A 24 -6.19 -27.95 2.64
N PHE A 25 -6.95 -27.79 3.73
CA PHE A 25 -7.08 -28.80 4.78
C PHE A 25 -7.98 -29.98 4.40
N ILE A 26 -8.83 -29.83 3.39
CA ILE A 26 -9.83 -30.83 3.00
C ILE A 26 -9.33 -31.65 1.80
N VAL A 27 -8.47 -31.07 0.97
CA VAL A 27 -8.01 -31.67 -0.28
C VAL A 27 -6.91 -32.70 -0.03
N GLU A 28 -7.15 -33.93 -0.50
CA GLU A 28 -6.17 -35.02 -0.44
C GLU A 28 -5.24 -35.06 -1.66
N ASN A 29 -5.65 -34.45 -2.78
CA ASN A 29 -4.86 -34.47 -4.01
C ASN A 29 -3.66 -33.50 -3.90
N PRO A 30 -2.41 -33.99 -4.06
CA PRO A 30 -1.21 -33.17 -3.85
C PRO A 30 -1.08 -32.02 -4.86
N ILE A 31 -1.54 -32.20 -6.10
CA ILE A 31 -1.49 -31.15 -7.13
C ILE A 31 -2.44 -30.01 -6.74
N MET A 32 -3.65 -30.35 -6.29
CA MET A 32 -4.64 -29.38 -5.85
C MET A 32 -4.18 -28.67 -4.57
N LEU A 33 -3.49 -29.36 -3.67
CA LEU A 33 -2.92 -28.77 -2.47
C LEU A 33 -1.86 -27.71 -2.80
N ILE A 34 -0.93 -28.01 -3.72
CA ILE A 34 0.08 -27.04 -4.17
C ILE A 34 -0.59 -25.83 -4.82
N PHE A 35 -1.59 -26.06 -5.67
CA PHE A 35 -2.36 -24.99 -6.30
C PHE A 35 -3.03 -24.08 -5.26
N LEU A 36 -3.68 -24.64 -4.23
CA LEU A 36 -4.33 -23.86 -3.19
C LEU A 36 -3.34 -23.06 -2.34
N ILE A 37 -2.16 -23.63 -2.06
CA ILE A 37 -1.08 -22.91 -1.36
C ILE A 37 -0.61 -21.72 -2.21
N GLU A 38 -0.44 -21.91 -3.53
CA GLU A 38 -0.03 -20.82 -4.42
C GLU A 38 -1.10 -19.71 -4.51
N VAL A 39 -2.38 -20.08 -4.57
CA VAL A 39 -3.49 -19.11 -4.52
C VAL A 39 -3.51 -18.35 -3.19
N ALA A 40 -3.24 -19.03 -2.08
CA ALA A 40 -3.17 -18.41 -0.77
C ALA A 40 -1.99 -17.43 -0.66
N SER A 41 -0.80 -17.83 -1.10
CA SER A 41 0.42 -17.02 -1.03
C SER A 41 0.33 -15.79 -1.94
N THR A 42 -0.15 -15.95 -3.17
CA THR A 42 -0.36 -14.84 -4.11
C THR A 42 -1.42 -13.86 -3.61
N SER A 43 -2.53 -14.35 -3.04
CA SER A 43 -3.55 -13.49 -2.44
C SER A 43 -3.01 -12.70 -1.23
N ALA A 44 -2.18 -13.34 -0.40
CA ALA A 44 -1.56 -12.68 0.76
C ALA A 44 -0.56 -11.59 0.35
N LEU A 45 0.28 -11.87 -0.66
CA LEU A 45 1.19 -10.86 -1.22
C LEU A 45 0.41 -9.70 -1.84
N PHE A 46 -0.64 -9.98 -2.60
CA PHE A 46 -1.48 -8.95 -3.18
C PHE A 46 -2.13 -8.06 -2.12
N PHE A 47 -2.65 -8.66 -1.04
CA PHE A 47 -3.17 -7.92 0.11
C PHE A 47 -2.10 -7.00 0.75
N LEU A 48 -0.88 -7.51 0.93
CA LEU A 48 0.24 -6.74 1.47
C LEU A 48 0.59 -5.54 0.58
N PHE A 49 0.62 -5.71 -0.74
CA PHE A 49 0.85 -4.58 -1.63
C PHE A 49 -0.27 -3.54 -1.57
N LEU A 50 -1.53 -3.98 -1.54
CA LEU A 50 -2.66 -3.07 -1.42
C LEU A 50 -2.66 -2.29 -0.10
N SER A 51 -2.12 -2.85 0.98
CA SER A 51 -2.05 -2.16 2.27
C SER A 51 -0.85 -1.20 2.36
N ILE A 52 0.28 -1.53 1.73
CA ILE A 52 1.50 -0.70 1.78
C ILE A 52 1.44 0.45 0.76
N LEU A 53 0.88 0.22 -0.44
CA LEU A 53 0.88 1.23 -1.51
C LEU A 53 0.30 2.60 -1.10
N PRO A 54 -0.83 2.67 -0.36
CA PRO A 54 -1.35 3.95 0.12
C PRO A 54 -0.39 4.69 1.06
N SER A 55 0.41 3.96 1.84
CA SER A 55 1.41 4.54 2.75
C SER A 55 2.59 5.16 1.97
N LEU A 56 2.92 4.60 0.81
CA LEU A 56 3.98 5.10 -0.06
C LEU A 56 3.51 6.19 -1.03
N GLN A 57 2.24 6.58 -0.99
CA GLN A 57 1.71 7.57 -1.92
C GLN A 57 2.36 8.94 -1.64
N PRO A 58 2.95 9.58 -2.66
CA PRO A 58 3.55 10.89 -2.49
C PRO A 58 2.46 11.93 -2.23
N GLU A 59 2.68 12.79 -1.23
CA GLU A 59 1.77 13.87 -0.87
C GLU A 59 2.27 15.19 -1.47
N LYS A 60 1.33 16.05 -1.87
CA LYS A 60 1.67 17.37 -2.38
C LYS A 60 2.18 18.23 -1.23
N VAL A 61 3.34 18.86 -1.40
CA VAL A 61 3.93 19.74 -0.39
C VAL A 61 3.92 21.17 -0.88
N ASP A 62 3.72 22.10 0.05
CA ASP A 62 3.81 23.53 -0.25
C ASP A 62 5.28 23.93 -0.52
N MET A 63 5.50 24.73 -1.56
CA MET A 63 6.86 25.17 -1.90
C MET A 63 7.44 26.14 -0.87
N GLU A 64 6.57 26.82 -0.11
CA GLU A 64 7.01 27.78 0.92
C GLU A 64 7.61 27.08 2.15
N THR A 65 7.30 25.80 2.37
CA THR A 65 7.75 25.04 3.54
C THR A 65 9.01 24.22 3.27
N VAL A 66 9.42 24.06 2.01
CA VAL A 66 10.58 23.25 1.62
C VAL A 66 11.71 24.13 1.10
N PHE A 67 12.88 24.04 1.73
CA PHE A 67 14.07 24.79 1.29
C PHE A 67 14.65 24.17 0.01
N THR A 68 14.22 24.66 -1.15
CA THR A 68 14.63 24.15 -2.47
C THR A 68 16.04 24.58 -2.92
N CYS A 69 16.93 24.94 -1.98
CA CYS A 69 18.33 25.32 -2.19
C CYS A 69 18.59 26.22 -3.41
N GLY A 70 17.74 27.23 -3.63
CA GLY A 70 17.93 28.32 -4.60
C GLY A 70 17.83 27.96 -6.09
N LEU A 71 18.02 26.68 -6.45
CA LEU A 71 17.96 26.17 -7.83
C LEU A 71 16.53 25.80 -8.27
N ALA A 72 15.63 25.55 -7.32
CA ALA A 72 14.24 25.17 -7.58
C ALA A 72 13.25 26.29 -7.21
N LYS A 73 13.62 27.53 -7.53
CA LYS A 73 12.72 28.71 -7.48
C LYS A 73 12.10 28.92 -8.87
N PRO A 74 10.85 29.38 -9.00
CA PRO A 74 10.27 29.72 -10.31
C PRO A 74 11.24 30.62 -11.10
N PRO A 75 11.51 30.34 -12.39
CA PRO A 75 10.65 29.65 -13.37
C PRO A 75 10.87 28.13 -13.53
N TYR A 76 11.71 27.48 -12.73
CA TYR A 76 12.15 26.10 -12.98
C TYR A 76 11.28 24.99 -12.37
N LEU A 77 10.42 25.32 -11.41
CA LEU A 77 9.54 24.37 -10.73
C LEU A 77 8.21 25.07 -10.42
N ASP A 78 7.10 24.46 -10.85
CA ASP A 78 5.75 24.96 -10.56
C ASP A 78 5.24 24.41 -9.22
N SER A 79 4.38 25.17 -8.54
CA SER A 79 3.88 24.79 -7.20
C SER A 79 2.95 23.58 -7.22
N SER A 80 2.55 23.13 -8.41
CA SER A 80 1.83 21.87 -8.61
C SER A 80 2.72 20.64 -8.74
N GLU A 81 4.04 20.81 -8.90
CA GLU A 81 4.96 19.72 -9.27
C GLU A 81 5.73 19.12 -8.09
N LEU A 82 5.66 19.75 -6.91
CA LEU A 82 6.39 19.31 -5.72
C LEU A 82 5.60 18.27 -4.92
N TYR A 83 6.16 17.06 -4.84
CA TYR A 83 5.63 15.98 -4.02
C TYR A 83 6.71 15.37 -3.13
N GLN A 84 6.34 14.95 -1.93
CA GLN A 84 7.23 14.29 -0.98
C GLN A 84 6.67 12.92 -0.60
N PHE A 85 7.56 11.93 -0.52
CA PHE A 85 7.21 10.63 0.03
C PHE A 85 7.10 10.71 1.55
N LYS A 86 5.96 10.27 2.11
CA LYS A 86 5.83 10.03 3.55
C LYS A 86 6.59 8.76 3.92
N PHE A 87 7.71 8.90 4.62
CA PHE A 87 8.36 7.77 5.27
C PHE A 87 7.86 7.68 6.72
N PRO A 88 7.08 6.65 7.09
CA PRO A 88 6.48 6.55 8.42
C PRO A 88 7.49 6.31 9.58
N ILE A 89 8.79 6.30 9.30
CA ILE A 89 9.86 6.01 10.26
C ILE A 89 10.56 7.30 10.74
N VAL A 90 10.34 8.44 10.07
CA VAL A 90 10.97 9.73 10.38
C VAL A 90 9.89 10.70 10.87
N GLU A 91 9.20 10.35 11.94
CA GLU A 91 8.72 11.36 12.89
C GLU A 91 9.84 11.45 13.94
N GLU A 92 10.83 12.30 13.67
CA GLU A 92 11.81 12.66 14.68
C GLU A 92 11.05 13.21 15.89
N ALA A 93 11.42 12.69 17.05
CA ALA A 93 10.92 13.11 18.34
C ALA A 93 10.80 14.64 18.41
N GLU A 94 9.56 15.15 18.46
CA GLU A 94 9.33 16.46 19.06
C GLU A 94 9.75 16.30 20.52
N GLU A 95 10.89 16.91 20.85
CA GLU A 95 11.37 17.06 22.23
C GLU A 95 10.25 17.70 23.06
N ASP A 96 9.74 16.93 24.02
CA ASP A 96 8.97 17.45 25.14
C ASP A 96 9.85 18.47 25.90
N GLU A 97 9.63 19.77 25.68
CA GLU A 97 10.04 20.84 26.61
C GLU A 97 9.03 21.01 27.76
#